data_AF-A0A1H1PG23-F1
#
_entry.id   AF-A0A1H1PG23-F1
#
_cell.length_a   1.000
_cell.length_b   1.000
_cell.length_c   1.000
_cell.angle_alpha   90.00
_cell.angle_beta   90.00
_cell.angle_gamma   90.00
#
_symmetry.space_group_name_H-M   'P 1'
#
loop_
_entity.id
_entity.type
_entity.pdbx_description
1 polymer ?
#
loop_
_entity_poly.entity_id
_entity_poly.type
_entity_poly.pdbx_seq_one_letter_code
_entity_poly.pdbx_strand_id
1 'polypeptide(L)'
;MTGFRGTDDAGRVADPLTPESLRPLLWEAPTSVLLERVADPAVPRAEATRVPGGRWAVEVRSGDGERLVATVPNTDAAFDALRSWAADDGWYREAFSWSPVGPTAT
;
A
#
# COMPACT_ATOMS: atom_id res chain seq x y z
N MET A 1 6.25 19.25 4.77
CA MET A 1 5.00 18.48 4.59
C MET A 1 5.39 17.05 4.27
N THR A 2 5.19 16.14 5.21
CA THR A 2 5.51 14.72 5.05
C THR A 2 4.32 14.05 4.37
N GLY A 3 4.30 14.07 3.03
CA GLY A 3 3.25 13.45 2.22
C GLY A 3 3.70 12.09 1.69
N PHE A 4 2.71 11.28 1.31
CA PHE A 4 2.94 10.13 0.45
C PHE A 4 2.64 10.50 -1.00
N ARG A 5 3.23 9.74 -1.92
CA ARG A 5 2.91 9.71 -3.34
C ARG A 5 2.49 8.31 -3.70
N GLY A 6 1.45 8.17 -4.51
CA GLY A 6 1.03 6.92 -5.13
C GLY A 6 1.48 6.84 -6.58
N THR A 7 1.96 5.69 -7.03
CA THR A 7 2.24 5.40 -8.44
C THR A 7 1.70 4.01 -8.79
N ASP A 8 0.97 3.88 -9.89
CA ASP A 8 0.54 2.56 -10.38
C ASP A 8 1.49 1.97 -11.43
N ASP A 9 1.25 0.73 -11.86
CA ASP A 9 2.03 0.07 -12.90
C ASP A 9 1.87 0.68 -14.30
N ALA A 10 0.82 1.47 -14.53
CA ALA A 10 0.62 2.22 -15.78
C ALA A 10 1.34 3.58 -15.78
N GLY A 11 2.01 3.95 -14.68
CA GLY A 11 2.72 5.23 -14.54
C GLY A 11 1.83 6.42 -14.15
N ARG A 12 0.57 6.20 -13.79
CA ARG A 12 -0.30 7.23 -13.20
C ARG A 12 0.20 7.56 -11.79
N VAL A 13 0.13 8.84 -11.44
CA VAL A 13 0.68 9.36 -10.19
C VAL A 13 -0.37 10.14 -9.43
N ALA A 14 -0.43 9.92 -8.12
CA ALA A 14 -1.17 10.73 -7.16
C ALA A 14 -0.19 11.39 -6.19
N ASP A 15 0.00 12.71 -6.31
CA ASP A 15 0.88 13.52 -5.46
C ASP A 15 0.28 14.93 -5.29
N PRO A 16 -0.14 15.34 -4.07
CA PRO A 16 -0.08 14.56 -2.83
C PRO A 16 -1.06 13.39 -2.84
N LEU A 17 -0.70 12.30 -2.16
CA LEU A 17 -1.61 11.19 -1.95
C LEU A 17 -2.65 11.54 -0.87
N THR A 18 -3.92 11.61 -1.28
CA THR A 18 -5.09 11.72 -0.40
C THR A 18 -6.01 10.51 -0.60
N PRO A 19 -7.01 10.27 0.28
CA PRO A 19 -8.00 9.23 0.06
C PRO A 19 -8.72 9.37 -1.30
N GLU A 20 -9.01 10.61 -1.71
CA GLU A 20 -9.71 10.92 -2.95
C GLU A 20 -8.86 10.61 -4.19
N SER A 21 -7.54 10.76 -4.11
CA SER A 21 -6.63 10.42 -5.21
C SER A 21 -6.21 8.94 -5.20
N LEU A 22 -6.15 8.30 -4.03
CA LEU A 22 -5.80 6.89 -3.87
C LEU A 22 -6.87 5.97 -4.46
N ARG A 23 -8.15 6.30 -4.26
CA ARG A 23 -9.27 5.50 -4.75
C ARG A 23 -9.24 5.29 -6.29
N PRO A 24 -9.25 6.32 -7.15
CA PRO A 24 -9.17 6.12 -8.60
C PRO A 24 -7.84 5.48 -9.03
N LEU A 25 -6.74 5.78 -8.33
CA LEU A 25 -5.44 5.14 -8.62
C LEU A 25 -5.55 3.62 -8.46
N LEU A 26 -6.11 3.13 -7.35
CA LEU A 26 -6.24 1.70 -7.06
C LEU A 26 -7.27 0.98 -7.93
N TRP A 27 -8.40 1.63 -8.25
CA TRP A 27 -9.46 1.00 -9.05
C TRP A 27 -9.04 0.73 -10.49
N GLU A 28 -8.36 1.70 -11.08
CA GLU A 28 -7.93 1.67 -12.48
C GLU A 28 -6.57 0.98 -12.67
N ALA A 29 -5.84 0.70 -11.57
CA ALA A 29 -4.54 0.05 -11.64
C ALA A 29 -4.67 -1.36 -12.24
N PRO A 30 -3.94 -1.65 -13.34
CA PRO A 30 -3.97 -2.98 -13.96
C PRO A 30 -3.37 -4.04 -13.05
N THR A 31 -2.27 -3.74 -12.36
CA THR A 31 -1.48 -4.75 -11.64
C THR A 31 -1.13 -4.32 -10.23
N SER A 32 -0.66 -3.10 -10.02
CA SER A 32 -0.14 -2.70 -8.72
C SER A 32 -0.22 -1.20 -8.47
N VAL A 33 -0.24 -0.83 -7.19
CA VAL A 33 -0.12 0.55 -6.71
C VAL A 33 0.91 0.60 -5.59
N LEU A 34 1.93 1.43 -5.77
CA LEU A 34 3.00 1.69 -4.81
C LEU A 34 2.79 3.06 -4.15
N LEU A 35 2.85 3.09 -2.83
CA LEU A 35 2.81 4.28 -1.98
C LEU A 35 4.19 4.49 -1.35
N GLU A 36 4.79 5.65 -1.59
CA GLU A 36 6.12 5.99 -1.09
C GLU A 36 6.08 7.35 -0.39
N ARG A 37 6.86 7.50 0.68
CA ARG A 37 7.00 8.79 1.35
C ARG A 37 7.82 9.73 0.46
N VAL A 38 7.32 10.93 0.18
CA VAL A 38 7.97 11.89 -0.73
C VAL A 38 9.36 12.30 -0.24
N ALA A 39 9.53 12.44 1.08
CA ALA A 39 10.80 12.85 1.68
C ALA A 39 11.85 11.73 1.74
N ASP A 40 11.42 10.47 1.74
CA ASP A 40 12.29 9.29 1.77
C ASP A 40 11.56 8.12 1.08
N PRO A 41 11.76 7.93 -0.22
CA PRO A 41 11.00 6.94 -0.99
C PRO A 41 11.42 5.49 -0.67
N ALA A 42 12.54 5.29 0.04
CA ALA A 42 12.99 3.93 0.34
C ALA A 42 12.13 3.26 1.41
N VAL A 43 11.84 3.98 2.51
CA VAL A 43 11.05 3.52 3.65
C VAL A 43 10.50 4.73 4.43
N PRO A 44 9.24 4.75 4.91
CA PRO A 44 8.21 3.72 4.80
C PRO A 44 7.53 3.71 3.44
N ARG A 45 7.15 2.52 2.97
CA ARG A 45 6.42 2.31 1.71
C ARG A 45 5.36 1.21 1.86
N ALA A 46 4.35 1.23 1.01
CA ALA A 46 3.34 0.18 0.92
C ALA A 46 3.01 -0.12 -0.54
N GLU A 47 2.73 -1.37 -0.87
CA GLU A 47 2.38 -1.79 -2.22
C GLU A 47 1.15 -2.68 -2.18
N ALA A 48 0.19 -2.43 -3.06
CA ALA A 48 -0.90 -3.36 -3.33
C ALA A 48 -0.71 -3.96 -4.72
N THR A 49 -0.68 -5.29 -4.81
CA THR A 49 -0.55 -6.04 -6.07
C THR A 49 -1.78 -6.92 -6.28
N ARG A 50 -2.38 -6.89 -7.47
CA ARG A 50 -3.50 -7.78 -7.81
C ARG A 50 -3.05 -9.22 -7.76
N VAL A 51 -3.90 -10.07 -7.19
CA VAL A 51 -3.72 -11.53 -7.19
C VAL A 51 -4.99 -12.21 -7.72
N PRO A 52 -4.92 -13.48 -8.15
CA PRO A 52 -6.06 -14.17 -8.74
C PRO A 52 -7.33 -14.16 -7.86
N GLY A 53 -8.47 -14.03 -8.52
CA GLY A 53 -9.78 -14.01 -7.86
C GLY A 53 -10.26 -12.62 -7.43
N GLY A 54 -9.76 -11.54 -8.06
CA GLY A 54 -10.19 -10.16 -7.76
C GLY A 54 -9.68 -9.63 -6.42
N ARG A 55 -8.65 -10.27 -5.86
CA ARG A 55 -8.04 -9.96 -4.57
C ARG A 55 -6.78 -9.12 -4.74
N TRP A 56 -6.27 -8.62 -3.63
CA TRP A 56 -5.00 -7.89 -3.58
C TRP A 56 -4.09 -8.49 -2.51
N ALA A 57 -2.81 -8.62 -2.81
CA ALA A 57 -1.77 -8.71 -1.81
C ALA A 57 -1.33 -7.30 -1.45
N VAL A 58 -1.44 -6.91 -0.19
CA VAL A 58 -0.95 -5.64 0.34
C VAL A 58 0.29 -5.93 1.15
N GLU A 59 1.40 -5.31 0.78
CA GLU A 59 2.65 -5.34 1.52
C GLU A 59 2.92 -3.97 2.11
N VAL A 60 3.32 -3.92 3.38
CA VAL A 60 3.74 -2.69 4.05
C VAL A 60 5.16 -2.86 4.59
N ARG A 61 5.95 -1.81 4.46
CA ARG A 61 7.30 -1.70 5.03
C ARG A 61 7.39 -0.45 5.90
N SER A 62 7.60 -0.65 7.18
CA SER A 62 7.73 0.43 8.17
C SER A 62 9.18 0.91 8.30
N GLY A 63 9.34 2.11 8.88
CA GLY A 63 10.64 2.77 9.10
C GLY A 63 11.66 1.97 9.90
N ASP A 64 11.20 1.05 10.73
CA ASP A 64 12.03 0.13 11.54
C ASP A 64 12.48 -1.13 10.77
N GLY A 65 12.06 -1.27 9.50
CA GLY A 65 12.43 -2.38 8.64
C GLY A 65 11.51 -3.60 8.73
N GLU A 66 10.46 -3.57 9.55
CA GLU A 66 9.42 -4.60 9.53
C GLU A 66 8.71 -4.63 8.17
N ARG A 67 8.45 -5.85 7.67
CA ARG A 67 7.74 -6.11 6.42
C ARG A 67 6.58 -7.05 6.71
N LEU A 68 5.37 -6.61 6.41
CA LEU A 68 4.14 -7.38 6.62
C LEU A 68 3.39 -7.51 5.29
N VAL A 69 2.79 -8.67 5.05
CA VAL A 69 1.91 -8.90 3.89
C VAL A 69 0.55 -9.43 4.32
N ALA A 70 -0.52 -8.94 3.71
CA ALA A 70 -1.87 -9.45 3.87
C ALA A 70 -2.52 -9.66 2.50
N THR A 71 -3.36 -10.69 2.36
CA THR A 71 -4.24 -10.83 1.20
C THR A 71 -5.62 -10.33 1.57
N VAL A 72 -6.12 -9.32 0.84
CA VAL A 72 -7.42 -8.69 1.08
C VAL A 72 -8.42 -9.03 -0.02
N PRO A 73 -9.73 -9.11 0.29
CA PRO A 73 -10.71 -9.75 -0.58
C PRO A 73 -11.05 -8.97 -1.85
N ASN A 74 -10.86 -7.65 -1.86
CA ASN A 74 -11.27 -6.77 -2.96
C ASN A 74 -10.56 -5.42 -2.91
N THR A 75 -10.84 -4.56 -3.88
CA THR A 75 -10.24 -3.23 -4.01
C THR A 75 -10.61 -2.28 -2.86
N ASP A 76 -11.84 -2.35 -2.32
CA ASP A 76 -12.24 -1.54 -1.16
C ASP A 76 -11.39 -1.88 0.08
N ALA A 77 -11.17 -3.17 0.34
CA ALA A 77 -10.33 -3.61 1.44
C ALA A 77 -8.85 -3.21 1.26
N ALA A 78 -8.34 -3.25 0.03
CA ALA A 78 -6.99 -2.75 -0.28
C ALA A 78 -6.89 -1.24 -0.09
N PHE A 79 -7.92 -0.49 -0.48
CA PHE A 79 -8.02 0.95 -0.24
C PHE A 79 -8.01 1.26 1.26
N ASP A 80 -8.82 0.56 2.06
CA ASP A 80 -8.90 0.79 3.49
C ASP A 80 -7.56 0.48 4.19
N ALA A 81 -6.88 -0.62 3.80
CA ALA A 81 -5.55 -0.97 4.30
C ALA A 81 -4.52 0.14 4.00
N LEU A 82 -4.43 0.56 2.73
CA LEU A 82 -3.46 1.57 2.30
C LEU A 82 -3.75 2.96 2.88
N ARG A 83 -5.03 3.36 2.96
CA ARG A 83 -5.45 4.63 3.56
C ARG A 83 -5.08 4.69 5.04
N SER A 84 -5.39 3.64 5.78
CA SER A 84 -5.07 3.54 7.21
C SER A 84 -3.56 3.53 7.45
N TRP A 85 -2.81 2.77 6.66
CA TRP A 85 -1.34 2.77 6.73
C TRP A 85 -0.75 4.16 6.46
N ALA A 86 -1.22 4.85 5.41
CA ALA A 86 -0.73 6.19 5.07
C ALA A 86 -1.10 7.25 6.12
N ALA A 87 -2.20 7.05 6.84
CA ALA A 87 -2.63 7.89 7.95
C ALA A 87 -1.89 7.60 9.27
N ASP A 88 -1.11 6.51 9.33
CA ASP A 88 -0.43 6.03 10.54
C ASP A 88 -1.39 5.84 11.73
N ASP A 89 -2.64 5.42 11.46
CA ASP A 89 -3.70 5.30 12.47
C ASP A 89 -3.76 3.90 13.12
N GLY A 90 -2.91 2.97 12.68
CA GLY A 90 -2.78 1.61 13.22
C GLY A 90 -3.90 0.63 12.85
N TRP A 91 -5.03 1.12 12.33
CA TRP A 91 -6.23 0.30 12.07
C TRP A 91 -5.95 -0.84 11.08
N TYR A 92 -5.09 -0.63 10.08
CA TYR A 92 -4.74 -1.63 9.08
C TYR A 92 -4.18 -2.90 9.71
N ARG A 93 -3.42 -2.79 10.82
CA ARG A 93 -2.82 -3.94 11.52
C ARG A 93 -3.88 -4.82 12.18
N GLU A 94 -4.97 -4.23 12.64
CA GLU A 94 -6.05 -4.92 13.33
C GLU A 94 -7.09 -5.48 12.36
N ALA A 95 -7.33 -4.77 11.25
CA ALA A 95 -8.40 -5.08 10.30
C ALA A 95 -8.11 -6.31 9.42
N PHE A 96 -6.84 -6.70 9.27
CA PHE A 96 -6.42 -7.76 8.35
C PHE A 96 -5.47 -8.76 9.00
N SER A 97 -5.42 -9.97 8.45
CA SER A 97 -4.46 -11.00 8.87
C SER A 97 -3.12 -10.80 8.17
N TRP A 98 -2.17 -10.18 8.87
CA TRP A 98 -0.83 -9.92 8.38
C TRP A 98 0.11 -11.09 8.68
N SER A 99 0.96 -11.41 7.71
CA SER A 99 2.06 -12.34 7.87
C SER A 99 3.38 -11.58 7.78
N PRO A 100 4.33 -11.80 8.70
CA PRO A 100 5.67 -11.23 8.57
C PRO A 100 6.35 -11.84 7.35
N VAL A 101 6.97 -10.99 6.54
CA VAL A 101 7.84 -11.43 5.46
C VAL A 101 9.25 -11.49 6.02
N GLY A 102 9.84 -12.68 6.03
CA GLY A 102 11.21 -12.88 6.48
C GLY A 102 12.20 -11.96 5.74
N PRO A 103 13.41 -11.73 6.30
CA PRO A 103 14.42 -10.94 5.60
C PRO A 103 14.67 -11.57 4.23
N THR A 104 14.50 -10.80 3.16
CA THR A 104 14.89 -11.23 1.82
C THR A 104 16.37 -11.60 1.89
N ALA A 105 16.71 -12.87 1.73
CA ALA A 105 18.11 -13.28 1.63
C ALA A 105 18.69 -12.60 0.38
N THR A 106 19.54 -11.60 0.59
CA THR A 106 20.29 -10.90 -0.45
C THR A 106 21.30 -11.84 -1.08
#